data_AF-A0A3N1Y1L5-F1
#
_entry.id   AF-A0A3N1Y1L5-F1
#
_cell.length_a   1.000
_cell.length_b   1.000
_cell.length_c   1.000
_cell.angle_alpha   90.00
_cell.angle_beta   90.00
_cell.angle_gamma   90.00
#
_symmetry.space_group_name_H-M   'P 1'
#
loop_
_entity.id
_entity.type
_entity.pdbx_description
1 polymer ?
#
loop_
_entity_poly.entity_id
_entity_poly.type
_entity_poly.pdbx_seq_one_letter_code
_entity_poly.pdbx_strand_id
1 'polypeptide(L)'
;MIGRPPPGLRAGEWARLAALLACPTAPTREEAVAAWAAGWLEAAGVPWCRDAVGNLLVGEASPAAWRARVRVHGVVACAHMDHPGLVGRRWRRDGTLEARWLGGGPLGRLAGARVWLAAGGRILARGVVREAGRPGRGGTPLRVVPDEPLERPAAALSGGLDFEPAAWRRGARLYARAFDDLAGVFAVVCAAVRRRRAPPPGLLTRAEEVGFVGLVGHLERHGPLEDAVLVSLEASAAGPGARPGGGPVVRLGDRSMVFDPGGCEALARLARRVLGAGGFQRRLMDGGTCEATAAQAWGGAAAGLAVPLVRYHNQGADGAPAPESVHVADLAGLVRLVAALGRAGLDVAGARARLRRRIGRRAAPLLAAL
;
A
#
# COMPACT_ATOMS: atom_id res chain seq x y z
N MET A 1 5.93 -14.75 -16.50
CA MET A 1 4.82 -13.88 -16.92
C MET A 1 3.62 -14.05 -15.99
N ILE A 2 2.90 -12.98 -15.65
CA ILE A 2 1.75 -13.02 -14.72
C ILE A 2 0.43 -13.51 -15.36
N GLY A 3 0.50 -13.99 -16.61
CA GLY A 3 -0.62 -14.62 -17.33
C GLY A 3 -1.72 -13.64 -17.76
N ARG A 4 -2.89 -14.19 -18.11
CA ARG A 4 -4.08 -13.40 -18.48
C ARG A 4 -4.65 -12.65 -17.25
N PRO A 5 -5.25 -11.46 -17.45
CA PRO A 5 -5.88 -10.72 -16.37
C PRO A 5 -7.04 -11.50 -15.74
N PRO A 6 -7.29 -11.35 -14.42
CA PRO A 6 -8.51 -11.84 -13.80
C PRO A 6 -9.74 -11.01 -14.25
N PRO A 7 -10.97 -11.53 -14.07
CA PRO A 7 -12.18 -10.74 -14.29
C PRO A 7 -12.15 -9.42 -13.52
N GLY A 8 -12.54 -8.34 -14.18
CA GLY A 8 -12.55 -7.00 -13.59
C GLY A 8 -11.25 -6.20 -13.75
N LEU A 9 -10.19 -6.78 -14.33
CA LEU A 9 -8.99 -6.05 -14.79
C LEU A 9 -8.82 -6.20 -16.30
N ARG A 10 -8.41 -5.11 -16.97
CA ARG A 10 -8.14 -5.09 -18.42
C ARG A 10 -6.69 -5.52 -18.69
N ALA A 11 -6.42 -6.02 -19.89
CA ALA A 11 -5.08 -6.47 -20.28
C ALA A 11 -4.00 -5.37 -20.08
N GLY A 12 -4.29 -4.13 -20.46
CA GLY A 12 -3.36 -3.01 -20.26
C GLY A 12 -3.13 -2.68 -18.78
N GLU A 13 -4.16 -2.79 -17.92
CA GLU A 13 -4.01 -2.59 -16.47
C GLU A 13 -3.18 -3.71 -15.85
N TRP A 14 -3.34 -4.94 -16.33
CA TRP A 14 -2.56 -6.09 -15.88
C TRP A 14 -1.09 -5.98 -16.27
N ALA A 15 -0.80 -5.52 -17.49
CA ALA A 15 0.57 -5.22 -17.90
C ALA A 15 1.20 -4.11 -17.05
N ARG A 16 0.42 -3.07 -16.70
CA ARG A 16 0.86 -1.99 -15.81
C ARG A 16 1.18 -2.50 -14.40
N LEU A 17 0.36 -3.40 -13.85
CA LEU A 17 0.66 -4.08 -12.59
C LEU A 17 1.97 -4.87 -12.66
N ALA A 18 2.18 -5.65 -13.73
CA ALA A 18 3.42 -6.40 -13.92
C ALA A 18 4.65 -5.47 -13.92
N ALA A 19 4.54 -4.32 -14.60
CA ALA A 19 5.60 -3.32 -14.64
C ALA A 19 5.85 -2.68 -13.26
N LEU A 20 4.79 -2.38 -12.51
CA LEU A 20 4.92 -1.84 -11.14
C LEU A 20 5.64 -2.82 -10.21
N LEU A 21 5.23 -4.10 -10.22
CA LEU A 21 5.84 -5.13 -9.36
C LEU A 21 7.31 -5.41 -9.72
N ALA A 22 7.76 -4.95 -10.89
CA ALA A 22 9.16 -5.00 -11.31
C ALA A 22 9.97 -3.74 -10.91
N CYS A 23 9.31 -2.64 -10.51
CA CYS A 23 10.01 -1.45 -10.05
C CYS A 23 10.84 -1.75 -8.79
N PRO A 24 12.11 -1.31 -8.73
CA PRO A 24 12.84 -1.31 -7.46
C PRO A 24 12.24 -0.26 -6.53
N THR A 25 12.05 -0.62 -5.26
CA THR A 25 11.64 0.32 -4.22
C THR A 25 12.21 -0.11 -2.87
N ALA A 26 12.54 0.87 -2.05
CA ALA A 26 12.97 0.73 -0.66
C ALA A 26 12.62 2.03 0.07
N PRO A 27 12.64 2.08 1.42
CA PRO A 27 12.27 3.29 2.13
C PRO A 27 13.22 4.43 1.76
N THR A 28 12.66 5.60 1.43
CA THR A 28 13.32 6.81 0.89
C THR A 28 13.88 6.68 -0.53
N ARG A 29 13.59 5.59 -1.24
CA ARG A 29 14.13 5.22 -2.56
C ARG A 29 13.00 4.77 -3.50
N GLU A 30 11.91 5.54 -3.51
CA GLU A 30 10.65 5.22 -4.19
C GLU A 30 10.56 5.78 -5.62
N GLU A 31 11.66 6.27 -6.19
CA GLU A 31 11.64 7.09 -7.41
C GLU A 31 11.08 6.32 -8.62
N ALA A 32 11.35 5.02 -8.72
CA ALA A 32 10.83 4.19 -9.80
C ALA A 32 9.31 4.00 -9.72
N VAL A 33 8.78 3.79 -8.52
CA VAL A 33 7.35 3.63 -8.26
C VAL A 33 6.63 4.95 -8.51
N ALA A 34 7.19 6.06 -8.02
CA ALA A 34 6.66 7.40 -8.25
C ALA A 34 6.65 7.75 -9.75
N ALA A 35 7.71 7.43 -10.49
CA ALA A 35 7.79 7.65 -11.93
C ALA A 35 6.79 6.78 -12.70
N TRP A 36 6.60 5.51 -12.29
CA TRP A 36 5.59 4.64 -12.87
C TRP A 36 4.17 5.20 -12.68
N ALA A 37 3.87 5.69 -11.47
CA ALA A 37 2.56 6.24 -11.13
C ALA A 37 2.29 7.52 -11.92
N ALA A 38 3.21 8.48 -11.87
CA ALA A 38 3.16 9.73 -12.62
C ALA A 38 2.98 9.48 -14.13
N GLY A 39 3.82 8.63 -14.73
CA GLY A 39 3.77 8.37 -16.16
C GLY A 39 2.45 7.73 -16.62
N TRP A 40 1.80 6.91 -15.78
CA TRP A 40 0.47 6.39 -16.13
C TRP A 40 -0.63 7.44 -15.98
N LEU A 41 -0.57 8.28 -14.94
CA LEU A 41 -1.51 9.39 -14.75
C LEU A 41 -1.42 10.41 -15.89
N GLU A 42 -0.22 10.82 -16.28
CA GLU A 42 0.05 11.73 -17.39
C GLU A 42 -0.49 11.19 -18.72
N ALA A 43 -0.15 9.94 -19.06
CA ALA A 43 -0.61 9.29 -20.28
C ALA A 43 -2.15 9.18 -20.35
N ALA A 44 -2.84 9.20 -19.20
CA ALA A 44 -4.29 9.16 -19.10
C ALA A 44 -4.94 10.55 -18.98
N GLY A 45 -4.16 11.63 -18.93
CA GLY A 45 -4.63 12.99 -18.70
C GLY A 45 -5.25 13.20 -17.30
N VAL A 46 -4.78 12.45 -16.30
CA VAL A 46 -5.21 12.61 -14.90
C VAL A 46 -4.28 13.61 -14.22
N PRO A 47 -4.78 14.74 -13.69
CA PRO A 47 -3.94 15.71 -13.01
C PRO A 47 -3.37 15.12 -11.72
N TRP A 48 -2.13 15.48 -11.41
CA TRP A 48 -1.44 15.12 -10.18
C TRP A 48 -0.38 16.17 -9.87
N CYS A 49 0.09 16.20 -8.63
CA CYS A 49 1.22 17.03 -8.22
C CYS A 49 2.02 16.36 -7.09
N ARG A 50 3.15 16.97 -6.71
CA ARG A 50 3.94 16.58 -5.54
C ARG A 50 3.75 17.58 -4.42
N ASP A 51 3.66 17.11 -3.19
CA ASP A 51 3.80 17.98 -2.02
C ASP A 51 5.27 18.21 -1.66
N ALA A 52 5.51 19.04 -0.63
CA ALA A 52 6.86 19.39 -0.19
C ALA A 52 7.64 18.22 0.45
N VAL A 53 6.97 17.11 0.80
CA VAL A 53 7.58 15.90 1.36
C VAL A 53 7.94 14.91 0.25
N GLY A 54 7.37 15.11 -0.94
CA GLY A 54 7.57 14.28 -2.12
C GLY A 54 6.49 13.20 -2.28
N ASN A 55 5.40 13.27 -1.52
CA ASN A 55 4.24 12.42 -1.77
C ASN A 55 3.58 12.81 -3.11
N LEU A 56 2.95 11.85 -3.79
CA LEU A 56 2.15 12.16 -4.98
C LEU A 56 0.69 12.40 -4.59
N LEU A 57 0.18 13.58 -4.94
CA LEU A 57 -1.21 13.96 -4.78
C LEU A 57 -1.93 13.72 -6.10
N VAL A 58 -2.84 12.75 -6.14
CA VAL A 58 -3.55 12.34 -7.35
C VAL A 58 -4.90 13.03 -7.43
N GLY A 59 -5.22 13.54 -8.62
CA GLY A 59 -6.52 14.07 -8.99
C GLY A 59 -6.60 15.59 -9.10
N GLU A 60 -5.53 16.33 -8.80
CA GLU A 60 -5.43 17.79 -8.98
C GLU A 60 -3.98 18.23 -9.27
N ALA A 61 -3.83 19.37 -9.95
CA ALA A 61 -2.55 19.87 -10.45
C ALA A 61 -1.74 20.69 -9.42
N SER A 62 -2.30 21.00 -8.26
CA SER A 62 -1.58 21.69 -7.18
C SER A 62 -2.01 21.19 -5.79
N PRO A 63 -1.14 21.26 -4.76
CA PRO A 63 -1.50 20.83 -3.42
C PRO A 63 -2.70 21.59 -2.82
N ALA A 64 -2.83 22.89 -3.12
CA ALA A 64 -3.95 23.70 -2.65
C ALA A 64 -5.28 23.25 -3.28
N ALA A 65 -5.31 23.03 -4.60
CA ALA A 65 -6.48 22.52 -5.31
C ALA A 65 -6.84 21.11 -4.82
N TRP A 66 -5.84 20.26 -4.63
CA TRP A 66 -6.01 18.91 -4.09
C TRP A 66 -6.67 18.93 -2.71
N ARG A 67 -6.19 19.76 -1.78
CA ARG A 67 -6.81 19.87 -0.44
C ARG A 67 -8.24 20.39 -0.51
N ALA A 68 -8.52 21.39 -1.35
CA ALA A 68 -9.88 21.90 -1.54
C ALA A 68 -10.82 20.80 -2.05
N ARG A 69 -10.34 19.97 -2.98
CA ARG A 69 -11.09 18.83 -3.51
C ARG A 69 -11.31 17.74 -2.48
N VAL A 70 -10.30 17.42 -1.65
CA VAL A 70 -10.44 16.44 -0.56
C VAL A 70 -11.56 16.86 0.39
N ARG A 71 -11.63 18.15 0.77
CA ARG A 71 -12.72 18.67 1.61
C ARG A 71 -14.10 18.48 0.99
N VAL A 72 -14.25 18.77 -0.31
CA VAL A 72 -15.54 18.63 -1.02
C VAL A 72 -15.91 17.17 -1.25
N HIS A 73 -14.92 16.31 -1.55
CA HIS A 73 -15.15 14.90 -1.86
C HIS A 73 -15.40 14.06 -0.59
N GLY A 74 -14.78 14.43 0.52
CA GLY A 74 -14.91 13.77 1.82
C GLY A 74 -14.15 12.44 1.93
N VAL A 75 -13.30 12.11 0.98
CA VAL A 75 -12.46 10.91 1.03
C VAL A 75 -11.11 11.11 0.36
N VAL A 76 -10.09 10.43 0.88
CA VAL A 76 -8.80 10.25 0.21
C VAL A 76 -8.41 8.78 0.24
N ALA A 77 -7.95 8.23 -0.89
CA ALA A 77 -7.36 6.89 -0.92
C ALA A 77 -5.84 7.00 -0.72
N CYS A 78 -5.30 6.31 0.27
CA CYS A 78 -3.89 6.42 0.67
C CYS A 78 -3.15 5.10 0.47
N ALA A 79 -1.95 5.14 -0.09
CA ALA A 79 -1.11 3.96 -0.31
C ALA A 79 0.36 4.36 -0.27
N HIS A 80 1.23 3.51 0.28
CA HIS A 80 2.66 3.84 0.37
C HIS A 80 3.45 3.26 -0.82
N MET A 81 4.49 3.98 -1.25
CA MET A 81 5.28 3.65 -2.44
C MET A 81 6.56 2.87 -2.14
N ASP A 82 6.94 2.76 -0.88
CA ASP A 82 8.09 1.97 -0.44
C ASP A 82 7.73 0.51 -0.15
N HIS A 83 8.76 -0.25 0.19
CA HIS A 83 8.71 -1.64 0.65
C HIS A 83 9.98 -1.88 1.47
N PRO A 84 10.03 -2.78 2.47
CA PRO A 84 11.26 -3.01 3.22
C PRO A 84 12.42 -3.44 2.34
N GLY A 85 13.60 -2.91 2.66
CA GLY A 85 14.75 -3.08 1.78
C GLY A 85 16.02 -2.48 2.36
N LEU A 86 17.11 -2.59 1.61
CA LEU A 86 18.42 -2.08 2.01
C LEU A 86 18.75 -0.74 1.37
N VAL A 87 19.51 0.07 2.09
CA VAL A 87 20.13 1.32 1.60
C VAL A 87 21.63 1.24 1.84
N GLY A 88 22.42 1.46 0.79
CA GLY A 88 23.87 1.40 0.83
C GLY A 88 24.47 2.55 1.66
N ARG A 89 25.61 2.28 2.29
CA ARG A 89 26.32 3.22 3.18
C ARG A 89 27.73 3.48 2.71
N ARG A 90 28.53 2.43 2.54
CA ARG A 90 29.91 2.55 2.05
C ARG A 90 30.37 1.28 1.35
N TRP A 91 31.30 1.43 0.42
CA TRP A 91 32.05 0.31 -0.14
C TRP A 91 33.24 -0.02 0.75
N ARG A 92 33.54 -1.30 0.87
CA ARG A 92 34.81 -1.81 1.40
C ARG A 92 35.82 -1.98 0.27
N ARG A 93 37.10 -2.07 0.64
CA ARG A 93 38.20 -2.30 -0.31
C ARG A 93 38.06 -3.63 -1.08
N ASP A 94 37.40 -4.62 -0.48
CA ASP A 94 37.15 -5.93 -1.07
C ASP A 94 35.90 -5.96 -1.99
N GLY A 95 35.31 -4.81 -2.31
CA GLY A 95 34.09 -4.72 -3.13
C GLY A 95 32.80 -5.09 -2.39
N THR A 96 32.84 -5.34 -1.08
CA THR A 96 31.63 -5.58 -0.28
C THR A 96 30.90 -4.26 0.00
N LEU A 97 29.59 -4.23 -0.25
CA LEU A 97 28.72 -3.12 0.13
C LEU A 97 28.31 -3.25 1.60
N GLU A 98 28.62 -2.24 2.40
CA GLU A 98 27.93 -2.07 3.68
C GLU A 98 26.61 -1.34 3.46
N ALA A 99 25.53 -1.91 3.99
CA ALA A 99 24.20 -1.38 3.86
C ALA A 99 23.42 -1.46 5.19
N ARG A 100 22.22 -0.87 5.20
CA ARG A 100 21.24 -1.01 6.28
C ARG A 100 19.93 -1.48 5.69
N TRP A 101 19.38 -2.57 6.22
CA TRP A 101 17.98 -2.94 5.99
C TRP A 101 17.06 -2.03 6.81
N LEU A 102 16.05 -1.48 6.15
CA LEU A 102 15.03 -0.59 6.68
C LEU A 102 13.66 -1.27 6.53
N GLY A 103 12.78 -1.09 7.52
CA GLY A 103 11.50 -1.79 7.59
C GLY A 103 11.58 -3.19 8.19
N GLY A 104 10.44 -3.89 8.22
CA GLY A 104 10.38 -5.26 8.71
C GLY A 104 10.87 -6.29 7.69
N GLY A 105 10.79 -7.58 8.03
CA GLY A 105 11.14 -8.68 7.13
C GLY A 105 11.84 -9.83 7.84
N PRO A 106 12.42 -10.80 7.10
CA PRO A 106 13.07 -12.00 7.63
C PRO A 106 14.44 -11.70 8.27
N LEU A 107 14.51 -10.72 9.18
CA LEU A 107 15.75 -10.12 9.69
C LEU A 107 16.70 -11.14 10.32
N GLY A 108 16.16 -12.19 10.95
CA GLY A 108 16.94 -13.28 11.54
C GLY A 108 17.52 -14.28 10.52
N ARG A 109 17.10 -14.20 9.26
CA ARG A 109 17.41 -15.16 8.17
C ARG A 109 17.84 -14.45 6.88
N LEU A 110 18.37 -13.23 6.99
CA LEU A 110 18.84 -12.48 5.82
C LEU A 110 20.20 -12.97 5.29
N ALA A 111 21.06 -13.57 6.11
CA ALA A 111 22.34 -14.10 5.62
C ALA A 111 22.12 -15.22 4.59
N GLY A 112 22.82 -15.15 3.46
CA GLY A 112 22.63 -16.01 2.30
C GLY A 112 21.50 -15.59 1.35
N ALA A 113 20.69 -14.58 1.71
CA ALA A 113 19.59 -14.13 0.87
C ALA A 113 20.08 -13.42 -0.39
N ARG A 114 19.39 -13.68 -1.51
CA ARG A 114 19.61 -12.99 -2.78
C ARG A 114 18.93 -11.63 -2.75
N VAL A 115 19.64 -10.61 -3.24
CA VAL A 115 19.15 -9.24 -3.30
C VAL A 115 19.42 -8.62 -4.66
N TRP A 116 18.53 -7.73 -5.08
CA TRP A 116 18.78 -6.83 -6.20
C TRP A 116 19.38 -5.54 -5.67
N LEU A 117 20.20 -4.88 -6.49
CA LEU A 117 20.81 -3.58 -6.20
C LEU A 117 20.42 -2.61 -7.30
N ALA A 118 19.88 -1.46 -6.93
CA ALA A 118 19.37 -0.44 -7.83
C ALA A 118 19.96 0.94 -7.53
N ALA A 119 20.04 1.78 -8.56
CA ALA A 119 20.23 3.23 -8.42
C ALA A 119 19.50 3.94 -9.56
N GLY A 120 19.04 5.18 -9.31
CA GLY A 120 18.31 5.96 -10.31
C GLY A 120 17.05 5.26 -10.81
N GLY A 121 16.37 4.50 -9.94
CA GLY A 121 15.14 3.77 -10.27
C GLY A 121 15.32 2.53 -11.15
N ARG A 122 16.54 2.03 -11.35
CA ARG A 122 16.83 0.85 -12.17
C ARG A 122 17.66 -0.16 -11.40
N ILE A 123 17.29 -1.44 -11.50
CA ILE A 123 18.13 -2.54 -11.01
C ILE A 123 19.37 -2.62 -11.90
N LEU A 124 20.54 -2.55 -11.27
CA LEU A 124 21.85 -2.53 -11.92
C LEU A 124 22.59 -3.85 -11.76
N ALA A 125 22.44 -4.51 -10.61
CA ALA A 125 23.05 -5.80 -10.36
C ALA A 125 22.24 -6.61 -9.36
N ARG A 126 22.74 -7.81 -9.08
CA ARG A 126 22.30 -8.68 -7.99
C ARG A 126 23.48 -8.96 -7.06
N GLY A 127 23.18 -9.54 -5.91
CA GLY A 127 24.17 -9.95 -4.95
C GLY A 127 23.60 -10.87 -3.89
N VAL A 128 24.44 -11.16 -2.91
CA VAL A 128 24.10 -11.98 -1.74
C VAL A 128 24.39 -11.21 -0.46
N VAL A 129 23.48 -11.29 0.50
CA VAL A 129 23.74 -10.82 1.86
C VAL A 129 24.71 -11.80 2.52
N ARG A 130 25.97 -11.40 2.70
CA ARG A 130 26.99 -12.22 3.36
C ARG A 130 26.78 -12.27 4.86
N GLU A 131 26.47 -11.13 5.46
CA GLU A 131 26.31 -10.97 6.91
C GLU A 131 25.12 -10.05 7.20
N ALA A 132 24.34 -10.40 8.22
CA ALA A 132 23.28 -9.57 8.78
C ALA A 132 23.50 -9.41 10.29
N GLY A 133 23.51 -8.16 10.76
CA GLY A 133 23.66 -7.83 12.17
C GLY A 133 22.34 -7.89 12.93
N ARG A 134 22.35 -7.40 14.17
CA ARG A 134 21.12 -7.27 14.97
C ARG A 134 20.31 -6.03 14.54
N PRO A 135 18.97 -6.11 14.51
CA PRO A 135 18.13 -4.93 14.29
C PRO A 135 18.36 -3.86 15.35
N GLY A 136 18.22 -2.59 14.97
CA GLY A 136 18.35 -1.45 15.87
C GLY A 136 17.66 -0.20 15.30
N ARG A 137 17.76 0.93 16.02
CA ARG A 137 17.04 2.17 15.66
C ARG A 137 17.30 2.67 14.23
N GLY A 138 18.49 2.44 13.69
CA GLY A 138 18.87 2.83 12.32
C GLY A 138 18.72 1.72 11.27
N GLY A 139 17.98 0.65 11.58
CA GLY A 139 17.85 -0.53 10.75
C GLY A 139 18.96 -1.57 10.96
N THR A 140 18.79 -2.73 10.33
CA THR A 140 19.68 -3.90 10.48
C THR A 140 20.92 -3.73 9.61
N PRO A 141 22.14 -3.71 10.17
CA PRO A 141 23.36 -3.61 9.36
C PRO A 141 23.54 -4.86 8.50
N LEU A 142 23.89 -4.67 7.22
CA LEU A 142 24.13 -5.74 6.26
C LEU A 142 25.51 -5.58 5.61
N ARG A 143 26.09 -6.71 5.21
CA ARG A 143 27.16 -6.77 4.22
C ARG A 143 26.66 -7.53 3.00
N VAL A 144 26.69 -6.88 1.85
CA VAL A 144 26.23 -7.44 0.58
C VAL A 144 27.42 -7.56 -0.35
N VAL A 145 27.57 -8.74 -0.95
CA VAL A 145 28.56 -8.98 -2.00
C VAL A 145 27.79 -8.96 -3.33
N PRO A 146 28.00 -7.95 -4.19
CA PRO A 146 27.48 -7.96 -5.55
C PRO A 146 28.03 -9.15 -6.34
N ASP A 147 27.25 -9.68 -7.27
CA ASP A 147 27.74 -10.74 -8.17
C ASP A 147 28.78 -10.21 -9.16
N GLU A 148 28.67 -8.93 -9.51
CA GLU A 148 29.56 -8.21 -10.42
C GLU A 148 29.96 -6.86 -9.80
N PRO A 149 31.18 -6.35 -10.07
CA PRO A 149 31.61 -5.03 -9.61
C PRO A 149 30.63 -3.92 -10.00
N LEU A 150 30.33 -3.03 -9.05
CA LEU A 150 29.30 -2.00 -9.20
C LEU A 150 29.90 -0.61 -8.98
N GLU A 151 30.12 0.13 -10.06
CA GLU A 151 30.71 1.48 -10.01
C GLU A 151 29.66 2.56 -9.76
N ARG A 152 29.11 2.56 -8.54
CA ARG A 152 28.16 3.60 -8.08
C ARG A 152 28.48 4.02 -6.65
N PRO A 153 28.25 5.29 -6.27
CA PRO A 153 28.35 5.69 -4.86
C PRO A 153 27.45 4.82 -4.00
N ALA A 154 27.99 4.25 -2.91
CA ALA A 154 27.23 3.36 -2.02
C ALA A 154 25.93 4.00 -1.51
N ALA A 155 25.94 5.29 -1.19
CA ALA A 155 24.77 6.03 -0.71
C ALA A 155 23.65 6.18 -1.77
N ALA A 156 23.97 6.04 -3.05
CA ALA A 156 23.01 6.07 -4.15
C ALA A 156 22.34 4.71 -4.39
N LEU A 157 22.85 3.64 -3.76
CA LEU A 157 22.33 2.29 -3.93
C LEU A 157 21.19 2.01 -2.95
N SER A 158 20.16 1.36 -3.46
CA SER A 158 19.13 0.68 -2.70
C SER A 158 19.01 -0.77 -3.15
N GLY A 159 18.30 -1.58 -2.38
CA GLY A 159 18.09 -2.97 -2.71
C GLY A 159 16.92 -3.57 -1.96
N GLY A 160 16.61 -4.80 -2.28
CA GLY A 160 15.58 -5.59 -1.62
C GLY A 160 15.79 -7.05 -1.93
N LEU A 161 14.96 -7.91 -1.34
CA LEU A 161 15.01 -9.34 -1.62
C LEU A 161 14.68 -9.60 -3.09
N ASP A 162 15.47 -10.48 -3.72
CA ASP A 162 15.29 -10.81 -5.13
C ASP A 162 14.63 -12.16 -5.32
N PHE A 163 13.61 -12.16 -6.18
CA PHE A 163 12.86 -13.32 -6.58
C PHE A 163 12.64 -13.20 -8.09
N GLU A 164 13.15 -14.17 -8.86
CA GLU A 164 13.05 -14.17 -10.31
C GLU A 164 12.04 -15.22 -10.79
N PRO A 165 11.09 -14.84 -11.66
CA PRO A 165 10.84 -13.49 -12.18
C PRO A 165 10.27 -12.53 -11.12
N ALA A 166 10.44 -11.21 -11.31
CA ALA A 166 9.95 -10.18 -10.38
C ALA A 166 8.45 -10.31 -10.00
N ALA A 167 7.64 -10.87 -10.91
CA ALA A 167 6.28 -11.33 -10.62
C ALA A 167 5.87 -12.53 -11.49
N TRP A 168 5.13 -13.47 -10.90
CA TRP A 168 4.54 -14.61 -11.61
C TRP A 168 3.22 -15.04 -10.99
N ARG A 169 2.48 -15.88 -11.73
CA ARG A 169 1.20 -16.41 -11.30
C ARG A 169 1.25 -17.92 -11.22
N ARG A 170 0.68 -18.50 -10.16
CA ARG A 170 0.41 -19.94 -10.04
C ARG A 170 -1.03 -20.14 -9.58
N GLY A 171 -1.87 -20.67 -10.47
CA GLY A 171 -3.32 -20.81 -10.23
C GLY A 171 -3.97 -19.44 -9.97
N ALA A 172 -4.60 -19.29 -8.82
CA ALA A 172 -5.26 -18.04 -8.41
C ALA A 172 -4.36 -17.10 -7.56
N ARG A 173 -3.10 -17.49 -7.32
CA ARG A 173 -2.14 -16.69 -6.55
C ARG A 173 -1.17 -15.98 -7.49
N LEU A 174 -0.98 -14.70 -7.22
CA LEU A 174 0.08 -13.88 -7.81
C LEU A 174 1.21 -13.75 -6.79
N TYR A 175 2.44 -13.88 -7.25
CA TYR A 175 3.66 -13.80 -6.46
C TYR A 175 4.50 -12.64 -6.99
N ALA A 176 5.13 -11.88 -6.10
CA ALA A 176 5.97 -10.75 -6.46
C ALA A 176 6.99 -10.41 -5.37
N ARG A 177 7.94 -9.52 -5.70
CA ARG A 177 8.87 -8.95 -4.72
C ARG A 177 8.16 -8.10 -3.67
N ALA A 178 7.23 -7.23 -4.10
CA ALA A 178 6.50 -6.33 -3.21
C ALA A 178 5.05 -6.22 -3.68
N PHE A 179 4.10 -6.67 -2.86
CA PHE A 179 2.71 -6.25 -2.93
C PHE A 179 2.40 -5.18 -1.89
N ASP A 180 3.13 -5.16 -0.78
CA ASP A 180 3.00 -4.12 0.22
C ASP A 180 3.82 -2.87 -0.17
N ASP A 181 3.24 -1.69 -0.33
CA ASP A 181 1.83 -1.46 -0.71
C ASP A 181 1.68 -1.13 -2.21
N LEU A 182 2.53 -1.74 -3.04
CA LEU A 182 2.40 -1.62 -4.50
C LEU A 182 1.01 -2.08 -5.02
N ALA A 183 0.31 -2.95 -4.31
CA ALA A 183 -1.07 -3.31 -4.58
C ALA A 183 -2.03 -2.12 -4.39
N GLY A 184 -1.90 -1.37 -3.29
CA GLY A 184 -2.63 -0.13 -3.04
C GLY A 184 -2.28 0.98 -4.03
N VAL A 185 -0.99 1.19 -4.30
CA VAL A 185 -0.51 2.15 -5.33
C VAL A 185 -1.16 1.86 -6.68
N PHE A 186 -1.14 0.60 -7.11
CA PHE A 186 -1.82 0.18 -8.34
C PHE A 186 -3.32 0.49 -8.30
N ALA A 187 -3.99 0.20 -7.18
CA ALA A 187 -5.42 0.43 -7.03
C ALA A 187 -5.79 1.92 -7.11
N VAL A 188 -5.03 2.81 -6.48
CA VAL A 188 -5.23 4.27 -6.56
C VAL A 188 -5.06 4.76 -7.99
N VAL A 189 -3.94 4.45 -8.64
CA VAL A 189 -3.65 4.93 -10.00
C VAL A 189 -4.66 4.37 -11.00
N CYS A 190 -4.95 3.06 -10.94
CA CYS A 190 -5.92 2.41 -11.81
C CYS A 190 -7.33 3.00 -11.63
N ALA A 191 -7.75 3.27 -10.39
CA ALA A 191 -9.02 3.92 -10.10
C ALA A 191 -9.08 5.33 -10.68
N ALA A 192 -8.02 6.12 -10.52
CA ALA A 192 -7.93 7.48 -11.06
C ALA A 192 -8.02 7.49 -12.60
N VAL A 193 -7.28 6.60 -13.27
CA VAL A 193 -7.32 6.44 -14.74
C VAL A 193 -8.72 6.00 -15.22
N ARG A 194 -9.34 5.02 -14.55
CA ARG A 194 -10.72 4.59 -14.84
C ARG A 194 -11.75 5.72 -14.65
N ARG A 195 -11.43 6.70 -13.81
CA ARG A 195 -12.29 7.80 -13.41
C ARG A 195 -11.73 9.15 -13.84
N ARG A 196 -10.95 9.25 -14.91
CA ARG A 196 -10.18 10.45 -15.27
C ARG A 196 -10.93 11.80 -15.23
N ARG A 197 -12.26 11.81 -15.44
CA ARG A 197 -13.10 13.03 -15.33
C ARG A 197 -13.40 13.46 -13.89
N ALA A 198 -13.40 12.52 -12.96
CA ALA A 198 -13.65 12.73 -11.54
C ALA A 198 -12.92 11.63 -10.72
N PRO A 199 -11.57 11.63 -10.72
CA PRO A 199 -10.79 10.61 -10.03
C PRO A 199 -11.05 10.70 -8.51
N PRO A 200 -11.05 9.61 -7.73
CA PRO A 200 -10.94 9.78 -6.27
C PRO A 200 -9.66 10.55 -5.93
N PRO A 201 -9.66 11.50 -4.98
CA PRO A 201 -8.41 12.06 -4.47
C PRO A 201 -7.53 10.92 -3.94
N GLY A 202 -6.28 10.88 -4.39
CA GLY A 202 -5.28 9.91 -3.94
C GLY A 202 -4.09 10.59 -3.28
N LEU A 203 -3.51 9.92 -2.29
CA LEU A 203 -2.26 10.30 -1.63
C LEU A 203 -1.33 9.08 -1.68
N LEU A 204 -0.26 9.17 -2.48
CA LEU A 204 0.76 8.13 -2.54
C LEU A 204 1.95 8.58 -1.69
N THR A 205 2.15 7.92 -0.55
CA THR A 205 3.10 8.34 0.46
C THR A 205 4.46 7.68 0.30
N ARG A 206 5.44 8.19 1.04
CA ARG A 206 6.82 7.73 1.02
C ARG A 206 7.26 7.25 2.40
N ALA A 207 8.20 6.31 2.42
CA ALA A 207 8.90 5.88 3.62
C ALA A 207 7.95 5.54 4.80
N GLU A 208 6.89 4.78 4.51
CA GLU A 208 5.96 4.26 5.50
C GLU A 208 6.66 3.29 6.45
N GLU A 209 7.48 2.40 5.88
CA GLU A 209 8.13 1.26 6.56
C GLU A 209 9.14 1.68 7.63
N VAL A 210 9.50 2.96 7.65
CA VAL A 210 10.44 3.56 8.60
C VAL A 210 9.77 4.60 9.51
N GLY A 211 8.44 4.60 9.56
CA GLY A 211 7.66 5.41 10.49
C GLY A 211 6.78 6.45 9.82
N PHE A 212 6.06 6.09 8.75
CA PHE A 212 5.02 6.93 8.14
C PHE A 212 5.53 8.31 7.68
N VAL A 213 6.79 8.42 7.26
CA VAL A 213 7.48 9.70 7.07
C VAL A 213 6.73 10.62 6.09
N GLY A 214 6.24 10.05 5.00
CA GLY A 214 5.46 10.75 3.98
C GLY A 214 4.19 11.35 4.54
N LEU A 215 3.34 10.53 5.18
CA LEU A 215 2.08 10.99 5.75
C LEU A 215 2.28 11.94 6.93
N VAL A 216 3.15 11.59 7.89
CA VAL A 216 3.44 12.46 9.04
C VAL A 216 3.96 13.81 8.56
N GLY A 217 4.89 13.83 7.61
CA GLY A 217 5.37 15.08 7.03
C GLY A 217 4.28 15.91 6.34
N HIS A 218 3.31 15.25 5.70
CA HIS A 218 2.15 15.92 5.09
C HIS A 218 1.26 16.56 6.16
N LEU A 219 0.95 15.80 7.22
CA LEU A 219 0.05 16.24 8.30
C LEU A 219 0.69 17.34 9.17
N GLU A 220 1.99 17.24 9.48
CA GLU A 220 2.72 18.29 10.20
C GLU A 220 2.71 19.64 9.46
N ARG A 221 2.78 19.62 8.13
CA ARG A 221 2.83 20.84 7.32
C ARG A 221 1.47 21.45 7.04
N HIS A 222 0.44 20.63 6.97
CA HIS A 222 -0.86 21.05 6.45
C HIS A 222 -2.03 20.83 7.40
N GLY A 223 -1.76 20.24 8.58
CA GLY A 223 -2.78 19.79 9.51
C GLY A 223 -3.54 18.54 9.03
N PRO A 224 -4.42 18.01 9.89
CA PRO A 224 -5.27 16.87 9.55
C PRO A 224 -6.16 17.13 8.33
N LEU A 225 -6.69 16.03 7.79
CA LEU A 225 -7.71 16.03 6.74
C LEU A 225 -9.10 16.04 7.39
N GLU A 226 -9.44 17.12 8.08
CA GLU A 226 -10.61 17.20 9.00
C GLU A 226 -11.96 16.86 8.34
N ASP A 227 -12.16 17.26 7.09
CA ASP A 227 -13.40 17.05 6.34
C ASP A 227 -13.43 15.75 5.52
N ALA A 228 -12.44 14.88 5.68
CA ALA A 228 -12.32 13.67 4.87
C ALA A 228 -11.98 12.44 5.69
N VAL A 229 -12.47 11.29 5.24
CA VAL A 229 -11.99 10.00 5.73
C VAL A 229 -10.79 9.57 4.88
N LEU A 230 -9.64 9.37 5.53
CA LEU A 230 -8.50 8.72 4.90
C LEU A 230 -8.74 7.20 4.84
N VAL A 231 -8.73 6.64 3.63
CA VAL A 231 -8.83 5.20 3.41
C VAL A 231 -7.45 4.65 3.11
N SER A 232 -6.79 4.10 4.12
CA SER A 232 -5.49 3.42 4.02
C SER A 232 -5.67 2.13 3.21
N LEU A 233 -4.95 2.01 2.10
CA LEU A 233 -4.84 0.78 1.31
C LEU A 233 -3.58 0.06 1.74
N GLU A 234 -3.65 -1.27 1.80
CA GLU A 234 -2.61 -2.08 2.42
C GLU A 234 -2.55 -3.48 1.80
N ALA A 235 -1.37 -4.10 1.78
CA ALA A 235 -1.24 -5.55 1.63
C ALA A 235 -0.97 -6.19 3.00
N SER A 236 -2.02 -6.38 3.80
CA SER A 236 -1.87 -6.78 5.19
C SER A 236 -1.71 -8.29 5.38
N ALA A 237 -0.88 -8.69 6.36
CA ALA A 237 -0.66 -10.08 6.72
C ALA A 237 -1.97 -10.88 6.89
N ALA A 238 -2.09 -11.96 6.11
CA ALA A 238 -3.21 -12.89 6.15
C ALA A 238 -3.12 -13.75 7.42
N GLY A 239 -3.82 -13.33 8.47
CA GLY A 239 -4.02 -14.13 9.69
C GLY A 239 -5.27 -15.03 9.62
N PRO A 240 -5.61 -15.75 10.70
CA PRO A 240 -6.81 -16.60 10.77
C PRO A 240 -8.11 -15.88 10.38
N GLY A 241 -8.15 -14.56 10.58
CA GLY A 241 -9.29 -13.70 10.24
C GLY A 241 -9.40 -13.33 8.76
N ALA A 242 -8.31 -13.21 7.99
CA ALA A 242 -8.34 -12.70 6.62
C ALA A 242 -7.78 -13.73 5.63
N ARG A 243 -8.69 -14.44 4.96
CA ARG A 243 -8.34 -15.56 4.08
C ARG A 243 -8.08 -15.05 2.66
N PRO A 244 -6.93 -15.36 2.03
CA PRO A 244 -6.72 -15.10 0.61
C PRO A 244 -7.80 -15.79 -0.23
N GLY A 245 -8.41 -15.06 -1.15
CA GLY A 245 -9.55 -15.49 -1.97
C GLY A 245 -10.92 -15.23 -1.37
N GLY A 246 -10.99 -14.76 -0.11
CA GLY A 246 -12.24 -14.34 0.53
C GLY A 246 -12.73 -12.95 0.12
N GLY A 247 -12.03 -12.28 -0.80
CA GLY A 247 -12.25 -10.89 -1.17
C GLY A 247 -11.37 -9.92 -0.37
N PRO A 248 -11.25 -8.65 -0.83
CA PRO A 248 -10.55 -7.61 -0.08
C PRO A 248 -11.17 -7.41 1.31
N VAL A 249 -10.35 -6.95 2.25
CA VAL A 249 -10.73 -6.73 3.64
C VAL A 249 -11.12 -5.28 3.83
N VAL A 250 -12.28 -5.02 4.40
CA VAL A 250 -12.59 -3.76 5.10
C VAL A 250 -12.00 -3.88 6.50
N ARG A 251 -10.91 -3.15 6.74
CA ARG A 251 -10.18 -3.15 8.01
C ARG A 251 -10.94 -2.34 9.05
N LEU A 252 -11.12 -2.90 10.23
CA LEU A 252 -11.77 -2.25 11.37
C LEU A 252 -10.79 -1.55 12.32
N GLY A 253 -9.51 -1.75 12.08
CA GLY A 253 -8.42 -1.32 12.94
C GLY A 253 -7.17 -2.11 12.61
N ASP A 254 -6.11 -1.75 13.31
CA ASP A 254 -4.82 -2.40 13.22
C ASP A 254 -4.27 -2.74 14.63
N ARG A 255 -2.97 -3.03 14.74
CA ARG A 255 -2.33 -3.37 16.01
C ARG A 255 -2.45 -2.26 17.06
N SER A 256 -2.51 -1.01 16.60
CA SER A 256 -2.42 0.17 17.45
C SER A 256 -3.78 0.68 17.88
N MET A 257 -4.78 0.66 16.99
CA MET A 257 -6.11 1.17 17.32
C MET A 257 -7.22 0.65 16.41
N VAL A 258 -8.46 0.82 16.88
CA VAL A 258 -9.65 0.74 16.02
C VAL A 258 -9.80 2.00 15.17
N PHE A 259 -10.35 1.84 13.98
CA PHE A 259 -10.57 2.94 13.02
C PHE A 259 -11.93 3.61 13.23
N ASP A 260 -12.14 4.75 12.55
CA ASP A 260 -13.37 5.53 12.67
C ASP A 260 -14.60 4.66 12.40
N PRO A 261 -15.51 4.49 13.37
CA PRO A 261 -16.66 3.62 13.20
C PRO A 261 -17.56 4.02 12.03
N GLY A 262 -17.68 5.32 11.77
CA GLY A 262 -18.48 5.87 10.68
C GLY A 262 -17.92 5.51 9.31
N GLY A 263 -16.63 5.77 9.10
CA GLY A 263 -15.85 5.43 7.93
C GLY A 263 -15.85 3.92 7.67
N CYS A 264 -15.62 3.11 8.70
CA CYS A 264 -15.65 1.65 8.60
C CYS A 264 -17.02 1.12 8.14
N GLU A 265 -18.12 1.64 8.69
CA GLU A 265 -19.47 1.23 8.29
C GLU A 265 -19.83 1.73 6.88
N ALA A 266 -19.45 2.96 6.51
CA ALA A 266 -19.63 3.49 5.16
C ALA A 266 -18.87 2.64 4.12
N LEU A 267 -17.63 2.27 4.43
CA LEU A 267 -16.77 1.44 3.59
C LEU A 267 -17.32 0.01 3.45
N ALA A 268 -17.80 -0.60 4.54
CA ALA A 268 -18.46 -1.91 4.50
C ALA A 268 -19.73 -1.90 3.65
N ARG A 269 -20.50 -0.81 3.68
CA ARG A 269 -21.69 -0.64 2.82
C ARG A 269 -21.32 -0.46 1.35
N LEU A 270 -20.28 0.34 1.07
CA LEU A 270 -19.72 0.46 -0.26
C LEU A 270 -19.30 -0.92 -0.78
N ALA A 271 -18.56 -1.68 0.02
CA ALA A 271 -18.10 -3.01 -0.36
C ALA A 271 -19.25 -3.97 -0.64
N ARG A 272 -20.28 -4.01 0.23
CA ARG A 272 -21.48 -4.83 0.00
C ARG A 272 -22.21 -4.46 -1.29
N ARG A 273 -22.31 -3.18 -1.62
CA ARG A 273 -22.94 -2.71 -2.87
C ARG A 273 -22.12 -3.05 -4.11
N VAL A 274 -20.80 -2.95 -4.03
CA VAL A 274 -19.89 -3.09 -5.19
C VAL A 274 -19.51 -4.55 -5.46
N LEU A 275 -19.35 -5.36 -4.40
CA LEU A 275 -18.84 -6.73 -4.45
C LEU A 275 -19.86 -7.78 -3.99
N GLY A 276 -20.98 -7.37 -3.40
CA GLY A 276 -21.94 -8.28 -2.76
C GLY A 276 -21.55 -8.64 -1.33
N ALA A 277 -22.47 -9.26 -0.58
CA ALA A 277 -22.27 -9.58 0.84
C ALA A 277 -21.15 -10.62 1.10
N GLY A 278 -20.88 -11.51 0.14
CA GLY A 278 -19.81 -12.51 0.20
C GLY A 278 -18.55 -12.16 -0.59
N GLY A 279 -18.49 -10.95 -1.19
CA GLY A 279 -17.36 -10.54 -2.03
C GLY A 279 -16.27 -9.77 -1.31
N PHE A 280 -16.36 -9.61 0.01
CA PHE A 280 -15.39 -8.92 0.85
C PHE A 280 -15.39 -9.49 2.27
N GLN A 281 -14.31 -9.21 3.01
CA GLN A 281 -14.17 -9.59 4.41
C GLN A 281 -14.23 -8.35 5.28
N ARG A 282 -14.75 -8.44 6.51
CA ARG A 282 -14.74 -7.34 7.48
C ARG A 282 -14.01 -7.82 8.73
N ARG A 283 -12.82 -7.28 9.01
CA ARG A 283 -11.90 -7.81 10.03
C ARG A 283 -11.07 -6.73 10.72
N LEU A 284 -10.73 -6.97 11.98
CA LEU A 284 -9.58 -6.32 12.63
C LEU A 284 -8.30 -6.98 12.09
N MET A 285 -7.27 -6.19 11.76
CA MET A 285 -6.03 -6.67 11.15
C MET A 285 -4.83 -6.18 11.94
N ASP A 286 -4.47 -6.90 13.00
CA ASP A 286 -3.55 -6.54 14.08
C ASP A 286 -2.09 -6.95 13.87
N GLY A 287 -1.73 -7.41 12.65
CA GLY A 287 -0.36 -7.82 12.33
C GLY A 287 0.66 -6.68 12.25
N GLY A 288 0.21 -5.43 12.13
CA GLY A 288 1.04 -4.25 11.97
C GLY A 288 0.24 -2.97 12.23
N THR A 289 0.91 -1.83 12.08
CA THR A 289 0.31 -0.49 12.16
C THR A 289 0.38 0.10 10.76
N CYS A 290 -0.62 0.89 10.34
CA CYS A 290 -0.67 1.48 9.00
C CYS A 290 -0.96 2.98 9.02
N GLU A 291 -1.00 3.61 7.85
CA GLU A 291 -1.25 5.05 7.69
C GLU A 291 -2.58 5.53 8.29
N ALA A 292 -3.61 4.67 8.37
CA ALA A 292 -4.85 5.02 9.06
C ALA A 292 -4.62 5.38 10.54
N THR A 293 -3.69 4.70 11.22
CA THR A 293 -3.34 5.03 12.61
C THR A 293 -2.61 6.36 12.70
N ALA A 294 -1.67 6.63 11.79
CA ALA A 294 -0.97 7.92 11.73
C ALA A 294 -1.97 9.07 11.45
N ALA A 295 -2.91 8.89 10.53
CA ALA A 295 -3.94 9.89 10.26
C ALA A 295 -4.83 10.19 11.48
N GLN A 296 -5.26 9.16 12.23
CA GLN A 296 -6.06 9.36 13.44
C GLN A 296 -5.27 9.95 14.61
N ALA A 297 -3.98 9.63 14.73
CA ALA A 297 -3.11 10.22 15.75
C ALA A 297 -2.96 11.74 15.61
N TRP A 298 -3.12 12.28 14.40
CA TRP A 298 -3.16 13.73 14.12
C TRP A 298 -4.59 14.31 14.11
N GLY A 299 -5.59 13.56 14.59
CA GLY A 299 -6.97 14.04 14.74
C GLY A 299 -7.85 13.89 13.50
N GLY A 300 -7.39 13.22 12.44
CA GLY A 300 -8.20 12.91 11.26
C GLY A 300 -9.12 11.68 11.46
N ALA A 301 -10.10 11.51 10.56
CA ALA A 301 -10.87 10.28 10.47
C ALA A 301 -10.19 9.30 9.49
N ALA A 302 -10.09 8.02 9.84
CA ALA A 302 -9.54 7.02 8.95
C ALA A 302 -10.30 5.70 8.95
N ALA A 303 -10.22 4.99 7.83
CA ALA A 303 -10.66 3.62 7.62
C ALA A 303 -9.61 2.88 6.78
N GLY A 304 -9.77 1.57 6.57
CA GLY A 304 -8.80 0.81 5.78
C GLY A 304 -9.42 -0.21 4.83
N LEU A 305 -8.77 -0.40 3.68
CA LEU A 305 -8.94 -1.54 2.80
C LEU A 305 -7.64 -2.33 2.74
N ALA A 306 -7.72 -3.65 2.66
CA ALA A 306 -6.53 -4.46 2.42
C ALA A 306 -6.77 -5.61 1.44
N VAL A 307 -5.69 -6.04 0.79
CA VAL A 307 -5.62 -7.37 0.19
C VAL A 307 -4.97 -8.33 1.20
N PRO A 308 -5.55 -9.52 1.46
CA PRO A 308 -4.89 -10.53 2.29
C PRO A 308 -3.55 -10.95 1.69
N LEU A 309 -2.46 -10.65 2.40
CA LEU A 309 -1.09 -10.89 1.97
C LEU A 309 -0.50 -12.12 2.65
N VAL A 310 0.03 -13.04 1.87
CA VAL A 310 0.80 -14.17 2.38
C VAL A 310 2.29 -13.87 2.25
N ARG A 311 3.02 -14.09 3.35
CA ARG A 311 4.46 -13.81 3.53
C ARG A 311 4.77 -12.30 3.54
N TYR A 312 4.01 -11.57 4.36
CA TYR A 312 4.22 -10.16 4.69
C TYR A 312 5.70 -9.85 4.96
N HIS A 313 6.19 -8.77 4.34
CA HIS A 313 7.59 -8.34 4.34
C HIS A 313 8.55 -9.42 3.86
N ASN A 314 8.11 -10.19 2.86
CA ASN A 314 8.82 -11.34 2.30
C ASN A 314 9.26 -12.39 3.33
N GLN A 315 8.54 -12.54 4.43
CA GLN A 315 8.89 -13.53 5.46
C GLN A 315 8.07 -14.82 5.31
N GLY A 316 8.75 -15.92 5.06
CA GLY A 316 8.22 -17.29 5.07
C GLY A 316 7.70 -17.71 6.44
N ALA A 317 6.88 -18.76 6.47
CA ALA A 317 6.34 -19.31 7.73
C ALA A 317 7.44 -19.82 8.67
N ASP A 318 8.58 -20.22 8.11
CA ASP A 318 9.77 -20.62 8.84
C ASP A 318 10.63 -19.42 9.26
N GLY A 319 10.37 -18.22 8.72
CA GLY A 319 11.15 -17.00 8.93
C GLY A 319 12.17 -16.73 7.82
N ALA A 320 12.29 -17.57 6.80
CA ALA A 320 13.21 -17.36 5.68
C ALA A 320 12.65 -16.37 4.64
N PRO A 321 13.52 -15.73 3.83
CA PRO A 321 13.08 -14.92 2.70
C PRO A 321 12.22 -15.71 1.71
N ALA A 322 11.08 -15.15 1.33
CA ALA A 322 10.17 -15.74 0.37
C ALA A 322 9.28 -14.69 -0.32
N PRO A 323 8.89 -14.91 -1.58
CA PRO A 323 8.12 -13.94 -2.36
C PRO A 323 6.76 -13.70 -1.74
N GLU A 324 6.31 -12.45 -1.71
CA GLU A 324 4.95 -12.14 -1.28
C GLU A 324 3.92 -12.74 -2.23
N SER A 325 2.70 -13.01 -1.73
CA SER A 325 1.62 -13.41 -2.63
C SER A 325 0.23 -12.97 -2.18
N VAL A 326 -0.57 -12.56 -3.16
CA VAL A 326 -1.98 -12.19 -3.01
C VAL A 326 -2.86 -13.05 -3.91
N HIS A 327 -4.14 -13.13 -3.60
CA HIS A 327 -5.12 -13.76 -4.49
C HIS A 327 -5.57 -12.76 -5.56
N VAL A 328 -5.59 -13.18 -6.84
CA VAL A 328 -5.88 -12.27 -7.97
C VAL A 328 -7.28 -11.64 -7.91
N ALA A 329 -8.26 -12.36 -7.36
CA ALA A 329 -9.62 -11.85 -7.21
C ALA A 329 -9.73 -10.80 -6.09
N ASP A 330 -8.90 -10.91 -5.04
CA ASP A 330 -8.90 -9.95 -3.93
C ASP A 330 -8.34 -8.60 -4.42
N LEU A 331 -7.23 -8.65 -5.20
CA LEU A 331 -6.65 -7.48 -5.84
C LEU A 331 -7.63 -6.81 -6.82
N ALA A 332 -8.31 -7.59 -7.67
CA ALA A 332 -9.34 -7.06 -8.57
C ALA A 332 -10.50 -6.43 -7.79
N GLY A 333 -10.89 -7.05 -6.66
CA GLY A 333 -11.86 -6.50 -5.72
C GLY A 333 -11.42 -5.15 -5.13
N LEU A 334 -10.16 -5.05 -4.68
CA LEU A 334 -9.58 -3.81 -4.16
C LEU A 334 -9.70 -2.68 -5.19
N VAL A 335 -9.24 -2.91 -6.43
CA VAL A 335 -9.34 -1.91 -7.51
C VAL A 335 -10.80 -1.48 -7.77
N ARG A 336 -11.76 -2.41 -7.71
CA ARG A 336 -13.19 -2.08 -7.86
C ARG A 336 -13.70 -1.19 -6.73
N LEU A 337 -13.28 -1.44 -5.48
CA LEU A 337 -13.66 -0.62 -4.33
C LEU A 337 -13.08 0.79 -4.43
N VAL A 338 -11.79 0.92 -4.73
CA VAL A 338 -11.13 2.22 -4.86
C VAL A 338 -11.73 3.02 -6.02
N ALA A 339 -12.01 2.38 -7.17
CA ALA A 339 -12.70 3.02 -8.29
C ALA A 339 -14.15 3.42 -7.98
N ALA A 340 -14.76 2.85 -6.94
CA ALA A 340 -16.11 3.20 -6.50
C ALA A 340 -16.12 4.38 -5.51
N LEU A 341 -15.03 4.60 -4.75
CA LEU A 341 -14.87 5.79 -3.91
C LEU A 341 -15.02 7.08 -4.73
N GLY A 342 -14.44 7.13 -5.92
CA GLY A 342 -14.50 8.32 -6.79
C GLY A 342 -15.92 8.74 -7.23
N ARG A 343 -16.92 7.84 -7.21
CA ARG A 343 -18.28 8.13 -7.70
C ARG A 343 -19.20 8.80 -6.67
N ALA A 344 -19.00 8.52 -5.39
CA ALA A 344 -20.01 8.82 -4.37
C ALA A 344 -19.42 9.35 -3.05
N GLY A 345 -18.08 9.47 -2.96
CA GLY A 345 -17.41 9.65 -1.68
C GLY A 345 -17.73 8.52 -0.69
N LEU A 346 -17.55 8.79 0.60
CA LEU A 346 -18.07 7.96 1.68
C LEU A 346 -19.21 8.69 2.39
N ASP A 347 -20.43 8.17 2.27
CA ASP A 347 -21.62 8.69 2.98
C ASP A 347 -21.63 8.23 4.45
N VAL A 348 -20.73 8.81 5.25
CA VAL A 348 -20.57 8.51 6.68
C VAL A 348 -21.82 8.91 7.47
N ALA A 349 -22.31 10.14 7.28
CA ALA A 349 -23.51 10.64 7.96
C ALA A 349 -24.75 9.80 7.64
N GLY A 350 -24.98 9.47 6.37
CA GLY A 350 -26.09 8.63 5.93
C GLY A 350 -25.95 7.18 6.40
N ALA A 351 -24.73 6.65 6.56
CA ALA A 351 -24.52 5.31 7.11
C ALA A 351 -25.08 5.20 8.54
N ARG A 352 -24.75 6.18 9.40
CA ARG A 352 -25.27 6.25 10.78
C ARG A 352 -26.78 6.50 10.82
N ALA A 353 -27.30 7.42 9.99
CA ALA A 353 -28.73 7.70 9.92
C ALA A 353 -29.55 6.47 9.51
N ARG A 354 -29.06 5.68 8.53
CA ARG A 354 -29.70 4.43 8.11
C ARG A 354 -29.66 3.37 9.20
N LEU A 355 -28.55 3.25 9.93
CA LEU A 355 -28.45 2.34 11.07
C LEU A 355 -29.48 2.70 12.15
N ARG A 356 -29.54 3.98 12.54
CA ARG A 356 -30.52 4.51 13.49
C ARG A 356 -31.95 4.19 13.04
N ARG A 357 -32.31 4.46 11.78
CA ARG A 357 -33.64 4.14 11.24
C ARG A 357 -33.95 2.64 11.32
N ARG A 358 -32.99 1.77 11.00
CA ARG A 358 -33.20 0.32 11.06
C ARG A 358 -33.44 -0.17 12.49
N ILE A 359 -32.65 0.31 13.45
CA ILE A 359 -32.81 -0.03 14.87
C ILE A 359 -34.15 0.53 15.38
N GLY A 360 -34.43 1.81 15.10
CA GLY A 360 -35.66 2.49 15.50
C GLY A 360 -36.92 1.79 14.98
N ARG A 361 -36.94 1.35 13.71
CA ARG A 361 -38.07 0.56 13.16
C ARG A 361 -38.33 -0.74 13.90
N ARG A 362 -37.29 -1.39 14.43
CA ARG A 362 -37.43 -2.62 15.23
C ARG A 362 -37.88 -2.35 16.65
N ALA A 363 -37.44 -1.23 17.23
CA ALA A 363 -37.81 -0.83 18.58
C ALA A 363 -39.22 -0.21 18.65
N ALA A 364 -39.67 0.45 17.58
CA ALA A 364 -40.91 1.23 17.57
C ALA A 364 -42.16 0.46 18.06
N PRO A 365 -42.43 -0.80 17.67
CA PRO A 365 -43.59 -1.53 18.17
C PRO A 365 -43.56 -1.80 19.68
N LEU A 366 -42.37 -2.07 20.23
CA LEU A 366 -42.20 -2.32 21.66
C LEU A 366 -42.27 -1.01 22.47
N LEU A 367 -41.70 0.06 21.95
CA LEU A 367 -41.75 1.39 22.56
C LEU A 367 -43.17 1.96 22.58
N ALA A 368 -44.02 1.63 21.61
CA ALA A 368 -45.42 2.06 21.57
C ALA A 368 -46.32 1.30 22.58
N ALA A 369 -45.81 0.22 23.18
CA ALA A 369 -46.49 -0.59 24.18
C ALA A 369 -46.02 -0.30 25.62
N LEU A 370 -45.02 0.59 25.79
CA LEU A 370 -44.57 1.17 27.06
C LEU A 370 -45.26 2.52 27.24
#